data_AF-A0A7J6WHX2-F1
#
_entry.id   AF-A0A7J6WHX2-F1
#
_cell.length_a   1.000
_cell.length_b   1.000
_cell.length_c   1.000
_cell.angle_alpha   90.00
_cell.angle_beta   90.00
_cell.angle_gamma   90.00
#
_symmetry.space_group_name_H-M   'P 1'
#
loop_
_entity.id
_entity.type
_entity.pdbx_description
1 polymer ?
#
loop_
_entity_poly.entity_id
_entity_poly.type
_entity_poly.pdbx_seq_one_letter_code
_entity_poly.pdbx_strand_id
1 'polypeptide(L)'
;MSLTFASMLFQIGNAFVDDQTFISGTTDYYWNHALISDEAVVNIRKICHSNIYTIECASAREKGASEYGSINVNSIYSPLCHEISNSSIGSVSYTFRGL
;
A
#
# COMPACT_ATOMS: atom_id res chain seq x y z
N MET A 1 -15.04 14.00 -45.05
CA MET A 1 -13.82 13.84 -44.24
C MET A 1 -14.15 14.36 -42.83
N SER A 2 -14.85 13.56 -42.04
CA SER A 2 -15.23 13.93 -40.66
C SER A 2 -14.43 13.03 -39.72
N LEU A 3 -13.53 13.65 -38.97
CA LEU A 3 -12.65 13.00 -38.02
C LEU A 3 -13.48 12.50 -36.83
N THR A 4 -13.83 11.23 -36.79
CA THR A 4 -14.25 10.57 -35.54
C THR A 4 -13.00 10.21 -34.74
N PHE A 5 -12.41 11.19 -34.07
CA PHE A 5 -11.55 10.97 -32.90
C PHE A 5 -12.44 10.57 -31.73
N ALA A 6 -13.03 9.38 -31.77
CA ALA A 6 -13.70 8.81 -30.61
C ALA A 6 -12.64 8.30 -29.63
N SER A 7 -12.22 9.19 -28.74
CA SER A 7 -12.06 8.88 -27.31
C SER A 7 -11.22 7.65 -26.93
N MET A 8 -9.91 7.66 -27.18
CA MET A 8 -9.00 6.81 -26.40
C MET A 8 -8.81 7.42 -25.01
N LEU A 9 -9.73 7.15 -24.09
CA LEU A 9 -9.57 7.49 -22.67
C LEU A 9 -8.87 6.33 -21.95
N PHE A 10 -7.74 6.60 -21.30
CA PHE A 10 -7.08 5.63 -20.41
C PHE A 10 -7.78 5.63 -19.04
N GLN A 11 -8.11 4.44 -18.54
CA GLN A 11 -8.64 4.24 -17.18
C GLN A 11 -7.57 3.59 -16.31
N ILE A 12 -7.33 4.17 -15.15
CA ILE A 12 -6.34 3.72 -14.17
C ILE A 12 -7.06 3.64 -12.82
N GLY A 13 -7.05 2.46 -12.18
CA GLY A 13 -7.70 2.23 -10.89
C GLY A 13 -6.68 1.79 -9.85
N ASN A 14 -6.69 2.45 -8.68
CA ASN A 14 -5.82 2.16 -7.52
C ASN A 14 -4.36 1.88 -7.88
N ALA A 15 -3.82 2.58 -8.89
CA ALA A 15 -2.48 2.34 -9.37
C ALA A 15 -1.45 3.16 -8.59
N PHE A 16 -0.25 2.62 -8.53
CA PHE A 16 0.93 3.38 -8.17
C PHE A 16 1.28 4.35 -9.31
N VAL A 17 1.41 5.64 -9.00
CA VAL A 17 1.70 6.70 -9.97
C VAL A 17 3.11 7.26 -9.74
N ASP A 18 3.38 7.71 -8.51
CA ASP A 18 4.69 8.19 -8.08
C ASP A 18 4.91 7.94 -6.58
N ASP A 19 6.17 7.91 -6.14
CA ASP A 19 6.55 7.61 -4.76
C ASP A 19 6.01 8.64 -3.75
N GLN A 20 6.07 9.93 -4.07
CA GLN A 20 5.74 10.99 -3.12
C GLN A 20 4.24 10.96 -2.79
N THR A 21 3.39 10.93 -3.81
CA THR A 21 1.93 10.88 -3.61
C THR A 21 1.51 9.54 -3.01
N PHE A 22 2.15 8.44 -3.41
CA PHE A 22 1.87 7.13 -2.84
C PHE A 22 2.20 7.08 -1.35
N ILE A 23 3.38 7.53 -0.93
CA ILE A 23 3.79 7.50 0.48
C ILE A 23 2.92 8.43 1.30
N SER A 24 2.68 9.66 0.85
CA SER A 24 1.81 10.60 1.54
C SER A 24 0.39 10.05 1.67
N GLY A 25 -0.20 9.58 0.57
CA GLY A 25 -1.56 9.08 0.53
C GLY A 25 -1.76 7.81 1.35
N THR A 26 -0.82 6.86 1.29
CA THR A 26 -0.91 5.63 2.10
C THR A 26 -0.71 5.90 3.59
N THR A 27 0.19 6.81 3.96
CA THR A 27 0.38 7.21 5.36
C THR A 27 -0.90 7.84 5.92
N ASP A 28 -1.51 8.76 5.18
CA ASP A 28 -2.77 9.41 5.58
C ASP A 28 -3.94 8.43 5.62
N TYR A 29 -3.99 7.48 4.68
CA TYR A 29 -4.99 6.42 4.67
C TYR A 29 -4.86 5.57 5.93
N TYR A 30 -3.68 5.04 6.24
CA TYR A 30 -3.50 4.19 7.43
C TYR A 30 -3.75 4.94 8.73
N TRP A 31 -3.33 6.20 8.83
CA TRP A 31 -3.57 7.02 10.02
C TRP A 31 -5.05 7.26 10.27
N ASN A 32 -5.81 7.69 9.23
CA ASN A 32 -7.24 7.95 9.36
C ASN A 32 -8.09 6.69 9.57
N HIS A 33 -7.51 5.51 9.35
CA HIS A 33 -8.14 4.22 9.62
C HIS A 33 -7.63 3.57 10.91
N ALA A 34 -6.89 4.32 11.74
CA ALA A 34 -6.35 3.87 13.03
C ALA A 34 -5.45 2.63 12.94
N LEU A 35 -4.71 2.51 11.82
CA LEU A 35 -3.78 1.40 11.57
C LEU A 35 -2.34 1.74 11.99
N ILE A 36 -2.01 3.02 12.11
CA ILE A 36 -0.70 3.49 12.55
C ILE A 36 -0.83 4.64 13.56
N SER A 37 0.17 4.76 14.42
CA SER A 37 0.30 5.75 15.48
C SER A 37 0.69 7.13 14.95
N ASP A 38 0.41 8.16 15.76
CA ASP A 38 0.83 9.53 15.47
C ASP A 38 2.37 9.62 15.36
N GLU A 39 3.09 8.86 16.20
CA GLU A 39 4.55 8.78 16.16
C GLU A 39 5.05 8.21 14.83
N ALA A 40 4.41 7.14 14.32
CA ALA A 40 4.75 6.57 13.02
C ALA A 40 4.52 7.56 11.88
N VAL A 41 3.40 8.28 11.88
CA VAL A 41 3.09 9.31 10.87
C VAL A 41 4.14 10.42 10.86
N VAL A 42 4.48 10.95 12.04
CA VAL A 42 5.50 12.01 12.17
C VAL A 42 6.85 11.50 11.67
N ASN A 43 7.23 10.27 12.03
CA ASN A 43 8.49 9.68 11.62
C ASN A 43 8.57 9.45 10.10
N ILE A 44 7.51 8.89 9.50
CA ILE A 44 7.43 8.64 8.05
C ILE A 44 7.47 9.96 7.30
N ARG A 45 6.66 10.96 7.67
CA ARG A 45 6.65 12.28 7.00
C ARG A 45 7.99 13.00 7.09
N LYS A 46 8.73 12.82 8.19
CA LYS A 46 10.05 13.41 8.39
C LYS A 46 11.11 12.77 7.48
N ILE A 47 11.12 11.44 7.39
CA ILE A 47 12.14 10.69 6.66
C ILE A 47 11.84 10.64 5.16
N CYS A 48 10.57 10.44 4.77
CA CYS A 48 10.12 10.24 3.40
C CYS A 48 9.71 11.55 2.68
N HIS A 49 10.38 12.67 2.93
CA HIS A 49 9.99 13.97 2.37
C HIS A 49 10.43 14.21 0.92
N SER A 50 11.33 13.37 0.39
CA SER A 50 11.90 13.49 -0.95
C SER A 50 11.13 12.67 -1.96
N ASN A 51 11.22 13.03 -3.24
CA ASN A 51 10.68 12.24 -4.36
C ASN A 51 11.52 10.99 -4.66
N ILE A 52 12.55 10.73 -3.86
CA ILE A 52 13.44 9.57 -3.97
C ILE A 52 13.12 8.63 -2.82
N TYR A 53 12.75 7.41 -3.16
CA TYR A 53 12.58 6.35 -2.18
C TYR A 53 13.94 5.90 -1.62
N THR A 54 14.20 6.17 -0.34
CA THR A 54 15.45 5.79 0.34
C THR A 54 15.27 4.59 1.26
N ILE A 55 16.38 3.95 1.65
CA ILE A 55 16.38 2.80 2.57
C ILE A 55 15.83 3.21 3.95
N GLU A 56 16.13 4.42 4.40
CA GLU A 56 15.62 4.96 5.66
C GLU A 56 14.10 5.14 5.61
N CYS A 57 13.59 5.60 4.46
CA CYS A 57 12.15 5.72 4.25
C CYS A 57 11.46 4.35 4.26
N ALA A 58 12.06 3.35 3.58
CA ALA A 58 11.58 1.98 3.61
C ALA A 58 11.51 1.44 5.05
N SER A 59 12.57 1.66 5.85
CA SER A 59 12.61 1.24 7.25
C SER A 59 11.57 1.97 8.12
N ALA A 60 11.34 3.26 7.88
CA ALA A 60 10.33 4.04 8.60
C ALA A 60 8.92 3.52 8.30
N ARG A 61 8.63 3.19 7.03
CA ARG A 61 7.36 2.60 6.60
C ARG A 61 7.18 1.19 7.14
N GLU A 62 8.22 0.36 7.16
CA GLU A 62 8.18 -0.99 7.73
C GLU A 62 7.87 -0.97 9.22
N LYS A 63 8.45 -0.02 9.97
CA LYS A 63 8.09 0.19 11.38
C LYS A 63 6.62 0.56 11.56
N GLY A 64 6.10 1.50 10.78
CA GLY A 64 4.66 1.82 10.81
C GLY A 64 3.80 0.63 10.42
N ALA A 65 4.20 -0.13 9.39
CA ALA A 65 3.49 -1.31 8.94
C ALA A 65 3.42 -2.44 9.98
N SER A 66 4.39 -2.49 10.89
CA SER A 66 4.39 -3.47 11.99
C SER A 66 3.28 -3.23 13.02
N GLU A 67 2.68 -2.04 13.06
CA GLU A 67 1.65 -1.68 14.05
C GLU A 67 0.29 -2.30 13.78
N TYR A 68 -0.14 -2.38 12.50
CA TYR A 68 -1.44 -2.96 12.15
C TYR A 68 -1.43 -4.49 12.03
N GLY A 69 -0.26 -5.13 12.09
CA GLY A 69 -0.14 -6.59 12.04
C GLY A 69 -0.62 -7.24 10.74
N SER A 70 -1.25 -8.41 10.84
CA SER A 70 -1.71 -9.18 9.68
C SER A 70 -3.08 -8.68 9.19
N ILE A 71 -3.08 -7.82 8.18
CA ILE A 71 -4.29 -7.33 7.50
C ILE A 71 -4.20 -7.53 5.99
N ASN A 72 -5.35 -7.52 5.31
CA ASN A 72 -5.39 -7.39 3.85
C ASN A 72 -5.27 -5.92 3.46
N VAL A 73 -4.08 -5.46 3.07
CA VAL A 73 -3.81 -4.06 2.68
C VAL A 73 -4.63 -3.58 1.49
N ASN A 74 -5.09 -4.50 0.62
CA ASN A 74 -5.95 -4.17 -0.51
C ASN A 74 -7.42 -3.96 -0.11
N SER A 75 -7.81 -4.47 1.06
CA SER A 75 -9.16 -4.35 1.60
C SER A 75 -9.16 -4.58 3.11
N ILE A 76 -8.90 -3.50 3.87
CA ILE A 76 -8.65 -3.55 5.32
C ILE A 76 -9.85 -4.01 6.16
N TYR A 77 -11.05 -4.01 5.58
CA TYR A 77 -12.29 -4.49 6.23
C TYR A 77 -12.70 -5.88 5.79
N SER A 78 -11.99 -6.48 4.82
CA SER A 78 -12.27 -7.84 4.38
C SER A 78 -11.56 -8.85 5.29
N PRO A 79 -12.17 -10.03 5.52
CA PRO A 79 -11.49 -11.10 6.23
C PRO A 79 -10.24 -11.55 5.49
N LEU A 80 -9.26 -12.05 6.25
CA LEU A 80 -8.12 -12.74 5.66
C LEU A 80 -8.57 -14.02 4.96
N CYS A 81 -7.90 -14.34 3.85
CA CYS A 81 -8.09 -15.63 3.19
C CYS A 81 -7.59 -16.73 4.12
N HIS A 82 -8.49 -17.61 4.57
CA HIS A 82 -8.09 -18.83 5.27
C HIS A 82 -7.84 -19.91 4.22
N GLU A 83 -6.62 -20.46 4.21
CA GLU A 83 -6.31 -21.68 3.47
C GLU A 83 -7.34 -22.76 3.84
N ILE A 84 -8.15 -23.21 2.87
CA ILE A 84 -9.06 -24.33 3.08
C ILE A 84 -8.18 -25.57 3.26
N SER A 85 -8.02 -26.04 4.49
CA SER A 85 -7.41 -27.34 4.76
C SER A 85 -8.35 -28.45 4.29
N ASN A 86 -8.45 -28.67 2.97
CA ASN A 86 -8.86 -29.91 2.29
C ASN A 86 -8.96 -29.72 0.76
N SER A 87 -7.82 -29.49 0.11
CA SER A 87 -7.50 -30.10 -1.17
C SER A 87 -6.01 -29.96 -1.43
N SER A 88 -5.36 -31.10 -1.65
CA SER A 88 -3.94 -31.30 -1.92
C SER A 88 -3.21 -30.18 -2.69
N ILE A 89 -2.07 -29.76 -2.09
CA ILE A 89 -0.82 -29.25 -2.71
C ILE A 89 -0.72 -27.73 -2.93
N GLY A 90 0.15 -27.10 -2.10
CA GLY A 90 0.92 -25.90 -2.46
C GLY A 90 0.83 -24.75 -1.47
N SER A 91 1.50 -24.84 -0.31
CA SER A 91 1.67 -23.68 0.59
C SER A 91 2.51 -22.60 -0.09
N VAL A 92 1.87 -21.53 -0.58
CA VAL A 92 2.58 -20.32 -1.01
C VAL A 92 2.57 -19.34 0.17
N SER A 93 3.72 -19.23 0.84
CA SER A 93 3.95 -18.22 1.86
C SER A 93 3.98 -16.84 1.21
N TYR A 94 2.88 -16.09 1.27
CA TYR A 94 2.90 -14.66 0.95
C TYR A 94 3.45 -13.89 2.15
N THR A 95 4.78 -13.88 2.28
CA THR A 95 5.44 -12.86 3.07
C THR A 95 5.31 -11.56 2.26
N PHE A 96 4.37 -10.69 2.62
CA PHE A 96 4.38 -9.30 2.15
C PHE A 96 5.61 -8.64 2.80
N ARG A 97 6.80 -8.85 2.21
CA ARG A 97 7.89 -7.89 2.36
C ARG A 97 7.35 -6.61 1.74
N GLY A 98 7.15 -5.59 2.57
CA GLY A 98 6.80 -4.27 2.11
C GLY A 98 7.71 -3.88 0.94
N LEU A 99 7.10 -3.30 -0.09
CA LEU A 99 7.81 -2.48 -1.07
C LEU A 99 8.44 -1.30 -0.34
#